data_AF-A0A4S0N327-F1
#
_entry.id   AF-A0A4S0N327-F1
#
_cell.length_a   1.000
_cell.length_b   1.000
_cell.length_c   1.000
_cell.angle_alpha   90.00
_cell.angle_beta   90.00
_cell.angle_gamma   90.00
#
_symmetry.space_group_name_H-M   'P 1'
#
loop_
_entity.id
_entity.type
_entity.pdbx_description
1 polymer ?
#
loop_
_entity_poly.entity_id
_entity_poly.type
_entity_poly.pdbx_seq_one_letter_code
_entity_poly.pdbx_strand_id
1 'polypeptide(L)'
;ESASIVLIATEGPFHVFKTDNFIPTDEKLVVTASDPDHRVVREFNATNAAEEYAASVGIVPQTLTPLSFASHPVVVKVGGEYYCRSIQRMHADGSLSFFCAIDDGVVLSIAQPKNMVEATRSALQDVEHRLGGID
;
A
#
# COMPACT_ATOMS: atom_id res chain seq x y z
N GLU A 1 -6.62 18.32 -15.76
CA GLU A 1 -5.57 18.09 -14.75
C GLU A 1 -4.51 19.17 -14.87
N SER A 2 -4.00 19.66 -13.76
CA SER A 2 -2.88 20.61 -13.72
C SER A 2 -1.84 20.06 -12.74
N ALA A 3 -0.59 20.01 -13.17
CA ALA A 3 0.54 19.65 -12.32
C ALA A 3 1.34 20.93 -12.02
N SER A 4 1.71 21.11 -10.76
CA SER A 4 2.54 22.21 -10.30
C SER A 4 3.90 21.67 -9.89
N ILE A 5 4.97 22.23 -10.44
CA ILE A 5 6.36 21.92 -10.05
C ILE A 5 6.89 23.12 -9.28
N VAL A 6 7.46 22.87 -8.09
CA VAL A 6 8.16 23.88 -7.30
C VAL A 6 9.63 23.46 -7.20
N LEU A 7 10.53 24.36 -7.59
CA LEU A 7 11.97 24.18 -7.42
C LEU A 7 12.40 24.98 -6.20
N ILE A 8 13.08 24.31 -5.26
CA ILE A 8 13.64 24.92 -4.05
C ILE A 8 15.16 24.76 -4.10
N ALA A 9 15.89 25.85 -3.91
CA ALA A 9 17.35 25.85 -3.78
C ALA A 9 17.72 26.28 -2.35
N THR A 10 18.59 25.53 -1.69
CA THR A 10 19.05 25.79 -0.32
C THR A 10 20.52 25.40 -0.18
N GLU A 11 21.27 26.15 0.61
CA GLU A 11 22.65 25.81 1.02
C GLU A 11 22.68 24.92 2.27
N GLY A 12 21.56 24.83 3.00
CA GLY A 12 21.42 23.97 4.19
C GLY A 12 21.25 22.50 3.82
N PRO A 13 21.64 21.57 4.73
CA PRO A 13 21.45 20.15 4.50
C PRO A 13 19.95 19.83 4.45
N PHE A 14 19.54 18.95 3.54
CA PHE A 14 18.17 18.47 3.44
C PHE A 14 18.13 16.94 3.39
N HIS A 15 17.04 16.36 3.88
CA HIS A 15 16.83 14.94 3.86
C HIS A 15 15.39 14.61 3.44
N VAL A 16 15.24 13.79 2.40
CA VAL A 16 13.94 13.30 1.95
C VAL A 16 13.52 12.16 2.87
N PHE A 17 12.32 12.24 3.39
CA PHE A 17 11.72 11.19 4.21
C PHE A 17 10.26 10.95 3.77
N LYS A 18 9.74 9.79 4.16
CA LYS A 18 8.36 9.38 3.93
C LYS A 18 7.86 8.72 5.20
N THR A 19 6.59 8.92 5.52
CA THR A 19 5.90 8.20 6.58
C THR A 19 4.91 7.22 5.98
N ASP A 20 5.08 5.94 6.32
CA ASP A 20 4.10 4.91 6.03
C ASP A 20 3.42 4.51 7.35
N ASN A 21 2.10 4.61 7.37
CA ASN A 21 1.32 4.34 8.57
C ASN A 21 0.80 2.90 8.59
N PHE A 22 1.63 1.98 8.12
CA PHE A 22 1.28 0.58 8.02
C PHE A 22 2.50 -0.29 8.22
N ILE A 23 2.29 -1.45 8.84
CA ILE A 23 3.32 -2.46 9.07
C ILE A 23 2.91 -3.70 8.28
N PRO A 24 3.72 -4.15 7.30
CA PRO A 24 3.45 -5.38 6.57
C PRO A 24 3.50 -6.57 7.52
N THR A 25 2.57 -7.50 7.33
CA THR A 25 2.57 -8.79 8.00
C THR A 25 3.26 -9.83 7.11
N ASP A 26 3.41 -11.04 7.66
CA ASP A 26 3.94 -12.17 6.92
C ASP A 26 2.92 -12.81 5.98
N GLU A 27 1.64 -12.40 6.07
CA GLU A 27 0.55 -12.87 5.22
C GLU A 27 0.73 -12.35 3.78
N LYS A 28 0.80 -13.27 2.81
CA LYS A 28 1.10 -12.95 1.40
C LYS A 28 -0.07 -13.26 0.48
N LEU A 29 -0.30 -12.36 -0.45
CA LEU A 29 -1.20 -12.53 -1.59
C LEU A 29 -0.38 -12.47 -2.88
N VAL A 30 -0.22 -13.61 -3.56
CA VAL A 30 0.43 -13.68 -4.87
C VAL A 30 -0.63 -13.48 -5.94
N VAL A 31 -0.49 -12.48 -6.80
CA VAL A 31 -1.37 -12.30 -7.96
C VAL A 31 -1.12 -13.45 -8.93
N THR A 32 -2.07 -14.39 -9.04
CA THR A 32 -1.93 -15.55 -9.94
C THR A 32 -2.65 -15.37 -11.27
N ALA A 33 -3.66 -14.50 -11.31
CA ALA A 33 -4.32 -14.10 -12.55
C ALA A 33 -4.86 -12.67 -12.47
N SER A 34 -4.58 -11.87 -13.49
CA SER A 34 -4.97 -10.47 -13.57
C SER A 34 -5.36 -10.03 -14.99
N ASP A 35 -5.89 -8.82 -15.07
CA ASP A 35 -6.09 -8.02 -16.27
C ASP A 35 -5.31 -6.71 -16.07
N PRO A 36 -4.03 -6.66 -16.48
CA PRO A 36 -3.18 -5.50 -16.22
C PRO A 36 -3.70 -4.21 -16.87
N ASP A 37 -4.26 -4.32 -18.07
CA ASP A 37 -4.78 -3.18 -18.84
C ASP A 37 -5.92 -2.47 -18.08
N HIS A 38 -6.76 -3.24 -17.39
CA HIS A 38 -7.87 -2.73 -16.59
C HIS A 38 -7.57 -2.67 -15.08
N ARG A 39 -6.34 -3.06 -14.67
CA ARG A 39 -5.89 -3.14 -13.27
C ARG A 39 -6.83 -3.98 -12.40
N VAL A 40 -7.25 -5.13 -12.92
CA VAL A 40 -8.13 -6.05 -12.20
C VAL A 40 -7.36 -7.30 -11.80
N VAL A 41 -7.40 -7.67 -10.53
CA VAL A 41 -6.93 -8.98 -10.06
C VAL A 41 -8.12 -9.92 -10.01
N ARG A 42 -8.00 -11.06 -10.70
CA ARG A 42 -9.02 -12.12 -10.71
C ARG A 42 -8.73 -13.15 -9.63
N GLU A 43 -7.45 -13.43 -9.41
CA GLU A 43 -7.01 -14.45 -8.45
C GLU A 43 -5.83 -14.01 -7.60
N PHE A 44 -5.89 -14.40 -6.33
CA PHE A 44 -4.76 -14.44 -5.43
C PHE A 44 -4.52 -15.88 -5.01
N ASN A 45 -3.25 -16.31 -4.98
CA ASN A 45 -2.87 -17.65 -4.51
C ASN A 45 -3.66 -18.79 -5.20
N ALA A 46 -4.02 -18.62 -6.47
CA ALA A 46 -4.86 -19.53 -7.28
C ALA A 46 -6.30 -19.71 -6.77
N THR A 47 -6.78 -18.76 -5.98
CA THR A 47 -8.16 -18.66 -5.46
C THR A 47 -8.78 -17.34 -5.93
N ASN A 48 -10.12 -17.26 -5.98
CA ASN A 48 -10.82 -16.01 -6.28
C ASN A 48 -10.30 -14.86 -5.41
N ALA A 49 -10.02 -13.70 -6.03
CA ALA A 49 -9.33 -12.60 -5.37
C ALA A 49 -10.05 -12.08 -4.11
N ALA A 50 -11.38 -11.92 -4.16
CA ALA A 50 -12.15 -11.47 -3.00
C ALA A 50 -12.16 -12.51 -1.87
N GLU A 51 -12.27 -13.80 -2.21
CA GLU A 51 -12.30 -14.88 -1.23
C GLU A 51 -10.96 -15.00 -0.49
N GLU A 52 -9.87 -15.05 -1.23
CA GLU A 52 -8.52 -15.15 -0.65
C GLU A 52 -8.18 -13.91 0.17
N TYR A 53 -8.44 -12.71 -0.36
CA TYR A 53 -8.22 -11.48 0.40
C TYR A 53 -9.01 -11.46 1.70
N ALA A 54 -10.30 -11.80 1.64
CA ALA A 54 -11.18 -11.81 2.81
C ALA A 54 -10.71 -12.82 3.85
N ALA A 55 -10.27 -14.01 3.42
CA ALA A 55 -9.70 -15.03 4.30
C ALA A 55 -8.44 -14.52 5.01
N SER A 56 -7.50 -13.91 4.28
CA SER A 56 -6.26 -13.35 4.83
C SER A 56 -6.47 -12.22 5.84
N VAL A 57 -7.60 -11.51 5.76
CA VAL A 57 -7.95 -10.43 6.72
C VAL A 57 -9.04 -10.81 7.72
N GLY A 58 -9.54 -12.06 7.69
CA GLY A 58 -10.56 -12.57 8.61
C GLY A 58 -11.95 -11.93 8.44
N ILE A 59 -12.33 -11.54 7.23
CA ILE A 59 -13.62 -10.93 6.89
C ILE A 59 -14.44 -11.87 6.01
N VAL A 60 -15.77 -11.74 6.03
CA VAL A 60 -16.66 -12.46 5.10
C VAL A 60 -16.58 -11.81 3.70
N PRO A 61 -16.31 -12.55 2.61
CA PRO A 61 -16.10 -11.96 1.29
C PRO A 61 -17.23 -11.02 0.83
N GLN A 62 -18.49 -11.38 1.10
CA GLN A 62 -19.67 -10.62 0.69
C GLN A 62 -19.82 -9.29 1.45
N THR A 63 -19.07 -9.09 2.54
CA THR A 63 -19.08 -7.86 3.34
C THR A 63 -17.88 -6.96 3.04
N LEU A 64 -17.08 -7.29 2.03
CA LEU A 64 -15.97 -6.43 1.60
C LEU A 64 -16.51 -5.11 1.06
N THR A 65 -15.97 -4.02 1.61
CA THR A 65 -16.30 -2.66 1.21
C THR A 65 -15.00 -1.87 0.98
N PRO A 66 -15.06 -0.70 0.33
CA PRO A 66 -13.91 0.20 0.26
C PRO A 66 -13.29 0.50 1.63
N LEU A 67 -14.09 0.55 2.69
CA LEU A 67 -13.59 0.74 4.05
C LEU A 67 -12.80 -0.49 4.54
N SER A 68 -13.25 -1.71 4.24
CA SER A 68 -12.53 -2.95 4.55
C SER A 68 -11.12 -2.96 3.94
N PHE A 69 -10.98 -2.46 2.70
CA PHE A 69 -9.70 -2.32 2.00
C PHE A 69 -8.81 -1.25 2.61
N ALA A 70 -9.39 -0.12 3.04
CA ALA A 70 -8.64 0.94 3.71
C ALA A 70 -8.12 0.50 5.09
N SER A 71 -8.86 -0.35 5.80
CA SER A 71 -8.45 -0.88 7.11
C SER A 71 -7.40 -1.99 7.04
N HIS A 72 -7.28 -2.69 5.90
CA HIS A 72 -6.32 -3.77 5.70
C HIS A 72 -5.57 -3.57 4.37
N PRO A 73 -4.74 -2.52 4.26
CA PRO A 73 -4.04 -2.22 3.03
C PRO A 73 -3.11 -3.35 2.61
N VAL A 74 -2.90 -3.50 1.30
CA VAL A 74 -1.91 -4.40 0.75
C VAL A 74 -0.72 -3.61 0.23
N VAL A 75 0.48 -4.13 0.46
CA VAL A 75 1.74 -3.47 0.09
C VAL A 75 2.63 -4.38 -0.72
N VAL A 76 3.36 -3.80 -1.68
CA VAL A 76 4.42 -4.47 -2.43
C VAL A 76 5.78 -3.99 -1.95
N LYS A 77 6.78 -4.88 -1.92
CA LYS A 77 8.16 -4.53 -1.59
C LYS A 77 8.99 -4.29 -2.85
N VAL A 78 9.53 -3.09 -3.02
CA VAL A 78 10.38 -2.71 -4.16
C VAL A 78 11.62 -2.00 -3.63
N GLY A 79 12.81 -2.43 -4.03
CA GLY A 79 14.07 -1.79 -3.61
C GLY A 79 14.30 -1.79 -2.09
N GLY A 80 13.67 -2.71 -1.34
CA GLY A 80 13.76 -2.76 0.13
C GLY A 80 12.63 -2.00 0.85
N GLU A 81 11.88 -1.15 0.15
CA GLU A 81 10.79 -0.33 0.69
C GLU A 81 9.41 -0.89 0.37
N TYR A 82 8.41 -0.53 1.17
CA TYR A 82 7.03 -0.93 0.97
C TYR A 82 6.19 0.20 0.37
N TYR A 83 5.34 -0.18 -0.59
CA TYR A 83 4.43 0.75 -1.28
C TYR A 83 3.02 0.18 -1.29
N CYS A 84 2.04 0.98 -0.89
CA CYS A 84 0.63 0.60 -0.98
C CYS A 84 0.20 0.28 -2.41
N ARG A 85 -0.66 -0.72 -2.52
CA ARG A 85 -1.43 -1.05 -3.72
C ARG A 85 -2.91 -1.01 -3.35
N SER A 86 -3.54 0.14 -3.57
CA SER A 86 -4.90 0.38 -3.10
C SER A 86 -5.93 -0.35 -3.96
N ILE A 87 -6.70 -1.23 -3.33
CA ILE A 87 -7.89 -1.84 -3.91
C ILE A 87 -8.99 -0.77 -3.98
N GLN A 88 -9.56 -0.59 -5.17
CA GLN A 88 -10.62 0.37 -5.45
C GLN A 88 -12.00 -0.22 -5.10
N ARG A 89 -12.31 -1.41 -5.64
CA ARG A 89 -13.62 -2.04 -5.50
C ARG A 89 -13.56 -3.54 -5.78
N MET A 90 -14.56 -4.25 -5.27
CA MET A 90 -14.90 -5.61 -5.65
C MET A 90 -15.97 -5.61 -6.74
N HIS A 91 -15.85 -6.50 -7.71
CA HIS A 91 -16.87 -6.77 -8.73
C HIS A 91 -17.78 -7.92 -8.30
N ALA A 92 -18.89 -8.10 -9.02
CA ALA A 92 -19.87 -9.14 -8.69
C ALA A 92 -19.31 -10.58 -8.81
N ASP A 93 -18.26 -10.78 -9.62
CA ASP A 93 -17.56 -12.06 -9.79
C ASP A 93 -16.43 -12.28 -8.77
N GLY A 94 -16.25 -11.35 -7.82
CA GLY A 94 -15.19 -11.42 -6.80
C GLY A 94 -13.82 -10.92 -7.27
N SER A 95 -13.70 -10.47 -8.53
CA SER A 95 -12.47 -9.78 -8.96
C SER A 95 -12.33 -8.42 -8.27
N LEU A 96 -11.09 -7.94 -8.14
CA LEU A 96 -10.76 -6.70 -7.44
C LEU A 96 -10.06 -5.71 -8.37
N SER A 97 -10.63 -4.51 -8.54
CA SER A 97 -9.95 -3.41 -9.25
C SER A 97 -8.98 -2.69 -8.33
N PHE A 98 -7.83 -2.28 -8.87
CA PHE A 98 -6.80 -1.50 -8.19
C PHE A 98 -6.66 -0.10 -8.78
N PHE A 99 -6.32 0.88 -7.95
CA PHE A 99 -5.99 2.23 -8.42
C PHE A 99 -4.64 2.29 -9.16
N CYS A 100 -3.79 1.28 -8.99
CA CYS A 100 -2.39 1.24 -9.42
C CYS A 100 -2.14 0.03 -10.31
N ALA A 101 -1.03 0.06 -11.05
CA ALA A 101 -0.62 -1.07 -11.88
C ALA A 101 -0.43 -2.34 -11.04
N ILE A 102 -0.87 -3.46 -11.60
CA ILE A 102 -0.80 -4.78 -11.02
C ILE A 102 -0.67 -5.80 -12.15
N ASP A 103 0.16 -6.82 -11.95
CA ASP A 103 0.51 -7.83 -12.93
C ASP A 103 0.61 -9.20 -12.25
N ASP A 104 0.53 -10.25 -13.05
CA ASP A 104 0.76 -11.62 -12.58
C ASP A 104 2.15 -11.78 -11.96
N GLY A 105 2.22 -12.56 -10.88
CA GLY A 105 3.44 -12.79 -10.12
C GLY A 105 3.80 -11.70 -9.10
N VAL A 106 3.06 -10.58 -9.06
CA VAL A 106 3.25 -9.58 -7.98
C VAL A 106 2.90 -10.21 -6.63
N VAL A 107 3.83 -10.13 -5.69
CA VAL A 107 3.64 -10.58 -4.31
C VAL A 107 3.30 -9.38 -3.44
N LEU A 108 2.08 -9.38 -2.89
CA LEU A 108 1.60 -8.40 -1.95
C LEU A 108 1.69 -8.97 -0.53
N SER A 109 1.87 -8.09 0.44
CA SER A 109 1.72 -8.41 1.87
C SER A 109 0.50 -7.68 2.40
N ILE A 110 -0.31 -8.34 3.23
CA ILE A 110 -1.29 -7.62 4.05
C ILE A 110 -0.50 -6.70 4.99
N ALA A 111 -1.02 -5.51 5.27
CA ALA A 111 -0.44 -4.61 6.23
C ALA A 111 -1.50 -4.14 7.23
N GLN A 112 -1.05 -3.91 8.46
CA GLN A 112 -1.89 -3.41 9.54
C GLN A 112 -1.65 -1.91 9.74
N PRO A 113 -2.70 -1.13 10.04
CA PRO A 113 -2.54 0.29 10.32
C PRO A 113 -1.68 0.51 11.57
N LYS A 114 -0.77 1.48 11.48
CA LYS A 114 0.03 2.02 12.59
C LYS A 114 -0.53 3.37 13.00
N ASN A 115 -0.31 3.76 14.26
CA ASN A 115 -0.62 5.10 14.72
C ASN A 115 0.13 6.16 13.87
N MET A 116 -0.64 6.93 13.10
CA MET A 116 -0.11 7.91 12.13
C MET A 116 0.67 9.04 12.81
N VAL A 117 0.21 9.47 13.99
CA VAL A 117 0.82 10.56 14.74
C VAL A 117 2.18 10.15 15.27
N GLU A 118 2.26 8.94 15.85
CA GLU A 118 3.51 8.39 16.34
C GLU A 118 4.50 8.14 15.20
N ALA A 119 4.05 7.54 14.09
CA ALA A 119 4.90 7.30 12.92
C ALA A 119 5.48 8.61 12.37
N THR A 120 4.65 9.66 12.27
CA THR A 120 5.11 10.98 11.78
C THR A 120 6.06 11.65 12.77
N ARG A 121 5.77 11.59 14.07
CA ARG A 121 6.65 12.13 15.10
C ARG A 121 8.02 11.46 15.07
N SER A 122 8.07 10.13 15.01
CA SER A 122 9.34 9.40 14.91
C SER A 122 10.12 9.77 13.65
N ALA A 123 9.46 9.85 12.49
CA ALA A 123 10.15 10.23 11.26
C ALA A 123 10.75 11.64 11.32
N LEU A 124 10.06 12.60 11.94
CA LEU A 124 10.57 13.95 12.13
C LEU A 124 11.77 13.98 13.10
N GLN A 125 11.71 13.21 14.20
CA GLN A 125 12.82 13.07 15.14
C GLN A 125 14.06 12.43 14.49
N ASP A 126 13.86 11.43 13.64
CA ASP A 126 14.94 10.80 12.88
C ASP A 126 15.58 11.78 11.89
N VAL A 127 14.78 12.60 11.21
CA VAL A 127 15.26 13.67 10.31
C VAL A 127 16.07 14.70 11.10
N GLU A 128 15.55 15.16 12.24
CA GLU A 128 16.22 16.12 13.11
C GLU A 128 17.60 15.60 13.58
N HIS A 129 17.64 14.35 14.06
CA HIS A 129 18.89 13.72 14.48
C HIS A 129 19.90 13.57 13.32
N ARG A 130 19.41 13.27 12.11
CA ARG A 130 20.28 13.12 10.93
C ARG A 130 20.84 14.44 10.42
N LEU A 131 20.05 15.51 10.48
CA LEU A 131 20.47 16.83 10.02
C LEU A 131 21.27 17.58 11.08
N GLY A 132 21.16 17.19 12.36
CA GLY A 132 21.89 17.81 13.47
C GLY A 132 21.29 19.12 13.96
N GLY A 133 20.03 19.41 13.61
CA GLY A 133 19.38 20.68 13.89
C GLY A 133 19.79 21.80 12.92
N ILE A 134 19.24 22.99 13.15
CA ILE A 134 19.61 24.23 12.45
C ILE A 134 19.92 25.23 13.55
N ASP A 135 21.11 25.83 13.55
CA ASP A 135 21.51 26.88 14.50
C ASP A 135 20.70 28.17 14.33
#